data_AF-A0A7W0T4W4-F1
#
_entry.id   AF-A0A7W0T4W4-F1
#
_cell.length_a   1.000
_cell.length_b   1.000
_cell.length_c   1.000
_cell.angle_alpha   90.00
_cell.angle_beta   90.00
_cell.angle_gamma   90.00
#
_symmetry.space_group_name_H-M   'P 1'
#
loop_
_entity.id
_entity.type
_entity.pdbx_description
1 polymer ?
#
loop_
_entity_poly.entity_id
_entity_poly.type
_entity_poly.pdbx_seq_one_letter_code
_entity_poly.pdbx_strand_id
1 'polypeptide(L)'
;MRAIARLVEAYAEERDLALNGLGATTFRATAKQAGLEPDECYCLGKIKTVSDIALEVVLTSGGIDKLEIYRRLRVPEVWFWIESRFWIYVRGPRAYQERTRSALIPALDLDEIARIVVAADDEQQTAVVRAYRRRLQRTVP
;
A
#
# COMPACT_ATOMS: atom_id res chain seq x y z
N MET A 1 0.24 -10.51 4.39
CA MET A 1 1.17 -9.42 4.01
C MET A 1 1.76 -9.59 2.61
N ARG A 2 2.58 -10.64 2.35
CA ARG A 2 3.27 -10.84 1.06
C ARG A 2 2.34 -10.84 -0.17
N ALA A 3 1.12 -11.36 -0.04
CA ALA A 3 0.16 -11.37 -1.16
C ALA A 3 -0.28 -9.96 -1.60
N ILE A 4 -0.60 -9.06 -0.65
CA ILE A 4 -1.02 -7.69 -0.96
C ILE A 4 0.09 -6.94 -1.69
N ALA A 5 1.31 -6.95 -1.13
CA ALA A 5 2.47 -6.29 -1.71
C ALA A 5 2.70 -6.75 -3.17
N ARG A 6 2.70 -8.08 -3.39
CA ARG A 6 2.89 -8.65 -4.73
C ARG A 6 1.79 -8.30 -5.71
N LEU A 7 0.54 -8.14 -5.27
CA LEU A 7 -0.56 -7.74 -6.15
C LEU A 7 -0.46 -6.25 -6.51
N VAL A 8 -0.11 -5.40 -5.55
CA VAL A 8 0.14 -3.96 -5.80
C VAL A 8 1.33 -3.78 -6.76
N GLU A 9 2.42 -4.50 -6.54
CA GLU A 9 3.61 -4.47 -7.40
C GLU A 9 3.31 -5.04 -8.80
N ALA A 10 2.56 -6.14 -8.89
CA ALA A 10 2.13 -6.68 -10.18
C ALA A 10 1.24 -5.68 -10.94
N TYR A 11 0.37 -4.94 -10.26
CA TYR A 11 -0.37 -3.86 -10.91
C TYR A 11 0.57 -2.78 -11.46
N ALA A 12 1.54 -2.36 -10.66
CA ALA A 12 2.49 -1.32 -11.05
C ALA A 12 3.32 -1.74 -12.27
N GLU A 13 3.82 -2.98 -12.29
CA GLU A 13 4.53 -3.54 -13.45
C GLU A 13 3.65 -3.56 -14.71
N GLU A 14 2.42 -4.06 -14.62
CA GLU A 14 1.51 -4.15 -15.78
C GLU A 14 1.02 -2.77 -16.26
N ARG A 15 1.15 -1.70 -15.45
CA ARG A 15 0.83 -0.32 -15.84
C ARG A 15 2.05 0.56 -16.11
N ASP A 16 3.25 -0.02 -16.15
CA ASP A 16 4.51 0.72 -16.28
C ASP A 16 4.64 1.88 -15.26
N LEU A 17 4.14 1.64 -14.04
CA LEU A 17 4.21 2.57 -12.93
C LEU A 17 5.49 2.31 -12.14
N ALA A 18 6.36 3.30 -12.06
CA ALA A 18 7.58 3.24 -11.26
C ALA A 18 7.29 3.25 -9.75
N LEU A 19 6.84 2.12 -9.21
CA LEU A 19 6.53 1.93 -7.78
C LEU A 19 7.69 1.20 -7.08
N ASN A 20 8.51 1.95 -6.34
CA ASN A 20 9.73 1.43 -5.74
C ASN A 20 9.54 1.11 -4.26
N GLY A 21 9.68 -0.16 -3.89
CA GLY A 21 9.68 -0.59 -2.49
C GLY A 21 10.90 -0.07 -1.71
N LEU A 22 10.68 0.40 -0.49
CA LEU A 22 11.69 1.13 0.29
C LEU A 22 12.47 0.30 1.32
N GLY A 23 12.51 -1.02 1.19
CA GLY A 23 13.45 -1.95 1.87
C GLY A 23 14.10 -1.45 3.19
N ALA A 24 15.43 -1.46 3.29
CA ALA A 24 16.17 -0.90 4.43
C ALA A 24 16.61 0.56 4.19
N THR A 25 15.74 1.40 3.64
CA THR A 25 16.09 2.78 3.30
C THR A 25 16.09 3.72 4.51
N THR A 26 16.65 4.93 4.31
CA THR A 26 16.64 6.01 5.32
C THR A 26 15.24 6.29 5.86
N PHE A 27 14.20 6.25 5.02
CA PHE A 27 12.83 6.44 5.48
C PHE A 27 12.43 5.38 6.52
N ARG A 28 12.71 4.09 6.28
CA ARG A 28 12.37 3.03 7.25
C ARG A 28 13.13 3.20 8.56
N ALA A 29 14.39 3.66 8.51
CA ALA A 29 15.13 3.99 9.73
C ALA A 29 14.49 5.15 10.51
N THR A 30 14.10 6.23 9.82
CA THR A 30 13.40 7.37 10.44
C THR A 30 12.03 6.98 10.98
N ALA A 31 11.25 6.20 10.23
CA ALA A 31 9.97 5.66 10.67
C ALA A 31 10.14 4.83 11.95
N LYS A 32 11.12 3.92 11.97
CA LYS A 32 11.42 3.07 13.13
C LYS A 32 11.79 3.90 14.37
N GLN A 33 12.61 4.94 14.21
CA GLN A 33 12.94 5.87 15.29
C GLN A 33 11.71 6.63 15.82
N ALA A 34 10.74 6.89 14.95
CA ALA A 34 9.47 7.51 15.32
C ALA A 34 8.42 6.51 15.87
N GLY A 35 8.78 5.23 16.02
CA GLY A 35 7.88 4.18 16.51
C GLY A 35 7.00 3.52 15.45
N LEU A 36 7.34 3.68 14.16
CA LEU A 36 6.64 3.07 13.03
C LEU A 36 7.50 2.02 12.33
N GLU A 37 6.94 0.84 12.12
CA GLU A 37 7.52 -0.17 11.25
C GLU A 37 6.48 -0.56 10.20
N PRO A 38 6.31 0.26 9.13
CA PRO A 38 5.38 -0.08 8.06
C PRO A 38 5.73 -1.43 7.47
N ASP A 39 4.71 -2.21 7.11
CA ASP A 39 4.91 -3.49 6.42
C ASP A 39 5.52 -3.23 5.04
N GLU A 40 4.88 -2.35 4.26
CA GLU A 40 5.43 -1.88 2.99
C GLU A 40 5.42 -0.36 2.87
N CYS A 41 6.36 0.15 2.08
CA CYS A 41 6.46 1.57 1.75
C CYS A 41 6.96 1.73 0.34
N TYR A 42 6.33 2.64 -0.41
CA TYR A 42 6.61 2.84 -1.82
C TYR A 42 6.92 4.30 -2.15
N CYS A 43 7.86 4.49 -3.09
CA CYS A 43 8.08 5.76 -3.79
C CYS A 43 7.63 5.64 -5.24
N LEU A 44 6.80 6.57 -5.70
CA LEU A 44 6.47 6.76 -7.09
C LEU A 44 7.57 7.54 -7.82
N GLY A 45 8.00 7.02 -8.97
CA GLY A 45 9.08 7.58 -9.77
C GLY A 45 10.44 7.20 -9.22
N LYS A 46 11.11 8.15 -8.54
CA LYS A 46 12.45 7.94 -7.96
C LYS A 46 12.33 7.65 -6.47
N ILE A 47 13.32 6.94 -5.92
CA ILE A 47 13.46 6.77 -4.48
C ILE A 47 13.68 8.13 -3.81
N LYS A 48 12.88 8.44 -2.79
CA LYS A 48 12.92 9.69 -2.01
C LYS A 48 13.26 9.38 -0.56
N THR A 49 13.54 10.43 0.22
CA THR A 49 13.74 10.34 1.67
C THR A 49 12.46 10.09 2.45
N VAL A 50 11.30 10.44 1.88
CA VAL A 50 9.97 10.20 2.45
C VAL A 50 9.20 9.34 1.45
N SER A 51 8.57 8.26 1.93
CA SER A 51 7.72 7.43 1.10
C SER A 51 6.49 8.20 0.61
N ASP A 52 6.00 7.87 -0.59
CA ASP A 52 4.73 8.39 -1.08
C ASP A 52 3.55 7.64 -0.47
N ILE A 53 3.71 6.32 -0.30
CA ILE A 53 2.70 5.40 0.25
C ILE A 53 3.31 4.59 1.38
N ALA A 54 2.60 4.44 2.50
CA ALA A 54 2.87 3.43 3.52
C ALA A 54 1.68 2.47 3.62
N LEU A 55 1.94 1.17 3.73
CA LEU A 55 0.95 0.11 3.91
C LEU A 55 1.17 -0.56 5.27
N GLU A 56 0.09 -0.69 6.02
CA GLU A 56 0.04 -1.21 7.39
C GLU A 56 -1.04 -2.30 7.48
N VAL A 57 -0.65 -3.52 7.82
CA VAL A 57 -1.52 -4.67 8.06
C VAL A 57 -1.76 -4.72 9.56
N VAL A 58 -2.94 -4.29 9.99
CA VAL A 58 -3.28 -4.23 11.42
C VAL A 58 -4.36 -5.25 11.77
N LEU A 59 -4.18 -5.94 12.89
CA LEU A 59 -5.13 -6.95 13.37
C LEU A 59 -6.36 -6.31 14.03
N THR A 60 -6.21 -5.09 14.58
CA THR A 60 -7.28 -4.35 15.23
C THR A 60 -7.24 -2.88 14.80
N SER A 61 -8.36 -2.16 14.92
CA SER A 61 -8.50 -0.75 14.53
C SER A 61 -7.61 0.23 15.33
N GLY A 62 -6.89 -0.24 16.35
CA GLY A 62 -5.92 0.55 17.14
C GLY A 62 -4.74 1.09 16.32
N GLY A 63 -4.59 0.71 15.04
CA GLY A 63 -3.60 1.27 14.13
C GLY A 63 -3.78 2.77 13.79
N ILE A 64 -4.95 3.36 14.10
CA ILE A 64 -5.26 4.78 13.79
C ILE A 64 -4.32 5.75 14.51
N ASP A 65 -3.79 5.41 15.68
CA ASP A 65 -2.85 6.24 16.43
C ASP A 65 -1.53 6.51 15.65
N LYS A 66 -1.20 5.65 14.67
CA LYS A 66 -0.04 5.81 13.79
C LYS A 66 -0.17 6.97 12.80
N LEU A 67 -1.39 7.38 12.45
CA LEU A 67 -1.63 8.44 11.46
C LEU A 67 -0.96 9.76 11.85
N GLU A 68 -0.95 10.12 13.13
CA GLU A 68 -0.31 11.36 13.57
C GLU A 68 1.22 11.30 13.39
N ILE A 69 1.83 10.13 13.60
CA ILE A 69 3.26 9.94 13.39
C ILE A 69 3.57 10.02 11.89
N TYR A 70 2.81 9.33 11.04
CA TYR A 70 2.96 9.46 9.58
C TYR A 70 2.77 10.90 9.07
N ARG A 71 1.87 11.66 9.69
CA ARG A 71 1.60 13.07 9.34
C ARG A 71 2.84 13.92 9.58
N ARG A 72 3.50 13.72 10.72
CA ARG A 72 4.76 14.39 11.10
C ARG A 72 5.91 13.99 10.18
N LEU A 73 5.96 12.73 9.76
CA LEU A 73 6.90 12.23 8.75
C LEU A 73 6.56 12.66 7.32
N ARG A 74 5.40 13.32 7.12
CA ARG A 74 4.94 13.89 5.86
C ARG A 74 4.62 12.86 4.77
N VAL A 75 4.30 11.62 5.13
CA VAL A 75 3.89 10.60 4.15
C VAL A 75 2.58 11.04 3.47
N PRO A 76 2.52 11.18 2.14
CA PRO A 76 1.31 11.63 1.45
C PRO A 76 0.10 10.73 1.65
N GLU A 77 0.28 9.41 1.62
CA GLU A 77 -0.83 8.45 1.67
C GLU A 77 -0.50 7.23 2.54
N VAL A 78 -1.45 6.80 3.36
CA VAL A 78 -1.31 5.62 4.23
C VAL A 78 -2.49 4.69 4.00
N TRP A 79 -2.21 3.40 3.77
CA TRP A 79 -3.19 2.35 3.60
C TRP A 79 -3.16 1.42 4.80
N PHE A 80 -4.29 1.23 5.46
CA PHE A 80 -4.44 0.18 6.45
C PHE A 80 -5.22 -0.98 5.86
N TRP A 81 -4.67 -2.17 5.96
CA TRP A 81 -5.42 -3.41 5.79
C TRP A 81 -5.97 -3.84 7.15
N ILE A 82 -7.28 -3.75 7.32
CA ILE A 82 -8.00 -4.07 8.57
C ILE A 82 -9.15 -4.99 8.21
N GLU A 83 -9.27 -6.13 8.90
CA GLU A 83 -10.39 -7.07 8.74
C GLU A 83 -10.76 -7.31 7.27
N SER A 84 -9.74 -7.65 6.47
CA SER A 84 -9.91 -8.00 5.06
C SER A 84 -10.31 -6.86 4.11
N ARG A 85 -10.10 -5.60 4.50
CA ARG A 85 -10.41 -4.40 3.70
C ARG A 85 -9.32 -3.33 3.80
N PHE A 86 -9.24 -2.47 2.79
CA PHE A 86 -8.38 -1.30 2.82
C PHE A 86 -9.10 -0.07 3.36
N TRP A 87 -8.41 0.67 4.23
CA TRP A 87 -8.75 2.01 4.65
C TRP A 87 -7.65 2.95 4.14
N ILE A 88 -8.02 3.92 3.31
CA ILE A 88 -7.07 4.80 2.63
C ILE A 88 -7.14 6.17 3.26
N TYR A 89 -5.99 6.68 3.69
CA TYR A 89 -5.87 7.98 4.32
C TYR A 89 -4.91 8.87 3.53
N VAL A 90 -5.42 10.00 3.06
CA VAL A 90 -4.64 11.00 2.33
C VAL A 90 -4.32 12.18 3.24
N ARG A 91 -3.05 12.59 3.27
CA ARG A 91 -2.58 13.65 4.16
C ARG A 91 -3.19 15.00 3.77
N GLY A 92 -4.02 15.55 4.66
CA GLY A 92 -4.50 16.91 4.59
C GLY A 92 -3.59 17.89 5.35
N PRO A 93 -3.93 19.19 5.35
CA PRO A 93 -3.12 20.22 6.02
C PRO A 93 -3.08 20.08 7.54
N ARG A 94 -4.15 19.56 8.16
CA ARG A 94 -4.26 19.42 9.62
C ARG A 94 -4.30 17.97 10.09
N ALA A 95 -4.95 17.10 9.32
CA ALA A 95 -5.10 15.69 9.62
C ALA A 95 -5.18 14.89 8.32
N TYR A 96 -5.00 13.57 8.41
CA TYR A 96 -5.37 12.68 7.34
C TYR A 96 -6.89 12.68 7.11
N GLN A 97 -7.29 12.45 5.87
CA GLN A 97 -8.68 12.31 5.50
C GLN A 97 -8.86 10.94 4.86
N GLU A 98 -9.87 10.21 5.32
CA GLU A 98 -10.26 8.94 4.71
C GLU A 98 -10.73 9.16 3.26
N ARG A 99 -10.40 8.21 2.39
CA ARG A 99 -10.79 8.16 0.99
C ARG A 99 -11.17 6.74 0.61
N THR A 100 -12.01 6.63 -0.42
CA THR A 100 -12.41 5.35 -1.01
C THR A 100 -11.44 4.85 -2.07
N ARG A 101 -10.52 5.71 -2.54
CA ARG A 101 -9.52 5.38 -3.57
C ARG A 101 -8.21 6.09 -3.28
N SER A 102 -7.13 5.53 -3.80
CA SER A 102 -5.82 6.17 -3.76
C SER A 102 -5.83 7.50 -4.51
N ALA A 103 -5.23 8.54 -3.92
CA ALA A 103 -5.02 9.80 -4.62
C ALA A 103 -3.78 9.73 -5.53
N LEU A 104 -2.81 8.89 -5.17
CA LEU A 104 -1.56 8.69 -5.91
C LEU A 104 -1.67 7.66 -7.04
N ILE A 105 -2.53 6.65 -6.89
CA ILE A 105 -2.75 5.61 -7.91
C ILE A 105 -4.27 5.38 -8.11
N PRO A 106 -5.02 6.36 -8.67
CA PRO A 106 -6.49 6.30 -8.69
C PRO A 106 -7.09 5.13 -9.47
N ALA A 107 -6.34 4.57 -10.42
CA ALA A 107 -6.76 3.43 -11.23
C ALA A 107 -6.51 2.06 -10.56
N LEU A 108 -5.80 2.02 -9.42
CA LEU A 108 -5.63 0.80 -8.65
C LEU A 108 -6.90 0.48 -7.86
N ASP A 109 -7.61 -0.57 -8.24
CA ASP A 109 -8.77 -1.08 -7.50
C ASP A 109 -8.29 -1.89 -6.28
N LEU A 110 -8.13 -1.20 -5.15
CA LEU A 110 -7.77 -1.83 -3.87
C LEU A 110 -8.87 -2.76 -3.33
N ASP A 111 -10.15 -2.54 -3.67
CA ASP A 111 -11.22 -3.45 -3.29
C ASP A 111 -11.14 -4.76 -4.08
N GLU A 112 -10.69 -4.72 -5.34
CA GLU A 112 -10.39 -5.92 -6.11
C GLU A 112 -9.22 -6.70 -5.48
N ILE A 113 -8.13 -6.02 -5.14
CA ILE A 113 -7.01 -6.65 -4.42
C ILE A 113 -7.51 -7.28 -3.12
N ALA A 114 -8.39 -6.59 -2.38
CA ALA A 114 -8.97 -7.13 -1.17
C ALA A 114 -9.74 -8.44 -1.41
N ARG A 115 -10.63 -8.45 -2.41
CA ARG A 115 -11.39 -9.66 -2.79
C ARG A 115 -10.46 -10.82 -3.18
N ILE A 116 -9.40 -10.55 -3.95
CA ILE A 116 -8.44 -11.57 -4.37
C ILE A 116 -7.70 -12.14 -3.16
N VAL A 117 -7.25 -11.29 -2.24
CA VAL A 117 -6.52 -11.72 -1.04
C VAL A 117 -7.41 -12.55 -0.12
N VAL A 118 -8.67 -12.17 0.05
CA VAL A 118 -9.65 -12.91 0.87
C VAL A 118 -10.01 -14.26 0.26
N ALA A 119 -10.10 -14.34 -1.07
CA ALA A 119 -10.44 -15.57 -1.78
C ALA A 119 -9.24 -16.51 -1.96
N ALA A 120 -8.01 -16.02 -1.76
CA ALA A 120 -6.80 -16.80 -1.92
C ALA A 120 -6.53 -17.66 -0.67
N ASP A 121 -6.30 -18.95 -0.89
CA ASP A 121 -5.66 -19.81 0.10
C ASP A 121 -4.14 -19.54 0.11
N ASP A 122 -3.53 -19.57 1.29
CA ASP A 122 -2.13 -19.21 1.52
C ASP A 122 -1.15 -20.11 0.74
N GLU A 123 -1.59 -21.29 0.33
CA GLU A 123 -0.77 -22.29 -0.37
C GLU A 123 -0.44 -21.95 -1.84
N GLN A 124 -1.09 -20.97 -2.47
CA GLN A 124 -0.94 -20.70 -3.92
C GLN A 124 -0.71 -19.24 -4.34
N GLN A 125 0.00 -18.46 -3.52
CA GLN A 125 0.23 -17.02 -3.78
C GLN A 125 0.76 -16.69 -5.20
N THR A 126 1.64 -17.52 -5.78
CA THR A 126 2.16 -17.28 -7.13
C THR A 126 1.11 -17.48 -8.21
N ALA A 127 0.18 -18.43 -8.06
CA ALA A 127 -0.91 -18.62 -9.01
C ALA A 127 -1.88 -17.44 -8.98
N VAL A 128 -2.16 -16.93 -7.78
CA VAL A 128 -3.00 -15.75 -7.55
C VAL A 128 -2.44 -14.51 -8.27
N VAL A 129 -1.15 -14.22 -8.08
CA VAL A 129 -0.50 -13.08 -8.76
C VAL A 129 -0.50 -13.24 -10.28
N ARG A 130 -0.23 -14.45 -10.80
CA ARG A 130 -0.30 -14.73 -12.25
C ARG A 130 -1.71 -14.56 -12.81
N ALA A 131 -2.73 -14.99 -12.08
CA ALA A 131 -4.12 -14.82 -12.48
C ALA A 131 -4.49 -13.33 -12.53
N TYR A 132 -4.07 -12.56 -11.53
CA TYR A 132 -4.28 -11.11 -11.49
C TYR A 132 -3.59 -10.40 -12.67
N ARG A 133 -2.31 -10.68 -12.94
CA ARG A 133 -1.59 -10.13 -14.11
C ARG A 133 -2.32 -10.41 -15.43
N ARG A 134 -2.75 -11.65 -15.67
CA ARG A 134 -3.53 -12.01 -16.88
C ARG A 134 -4.84 -11.23 -16.97
N ARG A 135 -5.51 -10.98 -15.85
CA ARG A 135 -6.73 -10.16 -15.82
C ARG A 135 -6.44 -8.70 -16.14
N LEU A 136 -5.36 -8.14 -15.60
CA LEU A 136 -4.93 -6.78 -15.90
C LEU A 136 -4.64 -6.57 -17.39
N GLN A 137 -3.98 -7.54 -18.05
CA GLN A 137 -3.67 -7.49 -19.48
C GLN A 137 -4.91 -7.54 -20.38
N ARG A 138 -5.99 -8.18 -19.92
CA ARG A 138 -7.28 -8.23 -20.64
C ARG A 138 -8.09 -6.95 -20.48
N THR A 139 -7.81 -6.20 -19.43
CA THR A 139 -8.47 -4.93 -19.13
C THR A 139 -7.57 -3.83 -19.66
N VAL A 140 -7.52 -3.70 -20.98
CA VAL A 140 -6.84 -2.57 -21.62
C VAL A 140 -7.58 -1.30 -21.19
N PRO A 141 -6.89 -0.25 -20.68
CA PRO A 141 -7.53 1.04 -20.44
C PRO A 141 -8.10 1.67 -21.71
#